data_AF-A0A1F9L4Y7-F1
#
_entry.id   AF-A0A1F9L4Y7-F1
#
_cell.length_a   1.000
_cell.length_b   1.000
_cell.length_c   1.000
_cell.angle_alpha   90.00
_cell.angle_beta   90.00
_cell.angle_gamma   90.00
#
_symmetry.space_group_name_H-M   'P 1'
#
loop_
_entity.id
_entity.type
_entity.pdbx_description
1 polymer ?
#
loop_
_entity_poly.entity_id
_entity_poly.type
_entity_poly.pdbx_seq_one_letter_code
_entity_poly.pdbx_strand_id
1 'polypeptide(L)'
;MIEFELDGIRIEIGVEMERHDYKDANCRGRTRFERRVTIYAGFWNFPVRGNMQELSYIKASLTYFMQGYWRRSGKDGGRIDLVKKIERNSECEDNRILYFVARQKNKRNFLQICLEENGVITNQVYLDGQEVLMLDLAIGKAIHLLTPTSGQRDSGYY
;
A
#
# COMPACT_ATOMS: atom_id res chain seq x y z
N MET A 1 -9.44 8.27 -12.79
CA MET A 1 -8.11 7.86 -12.31
C MET A 1 -7.70 8.79 -11.20
N ILE A 2 -7.19 8.28 -10.08
CA ILE A 2 -6.68 9.07 -8.96
C ILE A 2 -5.18 8.76 -8.85
N GLU A 3 -4.37 9.81 -8.73
CA GLU A 3 -2.92 9.69 -8.61
C GLU A 3 -2.42 10.46 -7.38
N PHE A 4 -1.44 9.89 -6.72
CA PHE A 4 -0.69 10.48 -5.62
C PHE A 4 0.79 10.24 -5.87
N GLU A 5 1.60 11.28 -5.76
CA GLU A 5 3.05 11.21 -5.91
C GLU A 5 3.72 12.02 -4.80
N LEU A 6 4.73 11.42 -4.17
CA LEU A 6 5.55 12.03 -3.12
C LEU A 6 6.95 11.41 -3.13
N ASP A 7 7.96 12.19 -3.52
CA ASP A 7 9.39 11.81 -3.45
C ASP A 7 9.73 10.42 -4.01
N GLY A 8 9.11 10.06 -5.14
CA GLY A 8 9.27 8.79 -5.82
C GLY A 8 8.38 7.66 -5.30
N ILE A 9 7.51 7.94 -4.34
CA ILE A 9 6.39 7.08 -3.96
C ILE A 9 5.19 7.45 -4.83
N ARG A 10 4.64 6.49 -5.55
CA ARG A 10 3.51 6.70 -6.47
C ARG A 10 2.37 5.76 -6.13
N ILE A 11 1.16 6.28 -6.02
CA ILE A 11 -0.06 5.48 -5.86
C ILE A 11 -1.03 5.88 -6.95
N GLU A 12 -1.44 4.93 -7.78
CA GLU A 12 -2.42 5.11 -8.83
C GLU A 12 -3.62 4.21 -8.59
N ILE A 13 -4.81 4.76 -8.82
CA ILE A 13 -6.06 4.04 -8.68
C ILE A 13 -6.90 4.27 -9.93
N GLY A 14 -7.15 3.17 -10.65
CA GLY A 14 -8.10 3.07 -11.76
C GLY A 14 -9.39 2.41 -11.29
N VAL A 15 -10.53 2.97 -11.70
CA VAL A 15 -11.83 2.33 -11.50
C VAL A 15 -12.54 2.35 -12.86
N GLU A 16 -12.86 1.17 -13.35
CA GLU A 16 -13.57 0.96 -14.60
C GLU A 16 -14.84 0.15 -14.32
N MET A 17 -15.90 0.44 -15.06
CA MET A 17 -17.17 -0.29 -14.99
C MET A 17 -17.31 -1.10 -16.28
N GLU A 18 -17.18 -2.42 -16.16
CA GLU A 18 -17.39 -3.35 -17.25
C GLU A 18 -18.85 -3.81 -17.27
N ARG A 19 -19.45 -3.83 -18.46
CA ARG A 19 -20.81 -4.33 -18.66
C ARG A 19 -20.72 -5.73 -19.26
N HIS A 20 -21.27 -6.71 -18.55
CA HIS A 20 -21.35 -8.10 -18.97
C HIS A 20 -22.82 -8.46 -19.22
N ASP A 21 -23.16 -8.68 -20.49
CA ASP A 21 -24.48 -9.16 -20.89
C ASP A 21 -24.43 -10.69 -21.05
N TYR A 22 -25.29 -11.42 -20.34
CA TYR A 22 -25.35 -12.89 -20.37
C TYR A 22 -26.81 -13.37 -20.36
N LYS A 23 -27.02 -14.64 -20.71
CA LYS A 23 -28.34 -15.29 -20.59
C LYS A 23 -28.38 -16.13 -19.32
N ASP A 24 -29.44 -16.01 -18.55
CA ASP A 24 -29.68 -16.92 -17.43
C ASP A 24 -30.18 -18.30 -17.91
N ALA A 25 -30.32 -19.26 -16.99
CA ALA A 25 -30.79 -20.61 -17.29
C ALA A 25 -32.19 -20.65 -17.96
N ASN A 26 -32.96 -19.56 -17.86
CA ASN A 26 -34.28 -19.40 -18.47
C ASN A 26 -34.23 -18.63 -19.80
N CYS A 27 -33.04 -18.49 -20.41
CA CYS A 27 -32.80 -17.74 -21.64
C CYS A 27 -33.17 -16.25 -21.58
N ARG A 28 -33.30 -15.66 -20.39
CA ARG A 28 -33.57 -14.23 -20.22
C ARG A 28 -32.26 -13.46 -20.27
N GLY A 29 -32.25 -12.36 -21.01
CA GLY A 29 -31.12 -11.43 -21.04
C GLY A 29 -30.93 -10.77 -19.67
N ARG A 30 -29.74 -10.88 -19.11
CA ARG A 30 -29.32 -10.23 -17.88
C ARG A 30 -28.08 -9.39 -18.18
N THR A 31 -28.04 -8.20 -17.59
CA THR A 31 -26.87 -7.33 -17.61
C THR A 31 -26.30 -7.26 -16.21
N ARG A 32 -25.02 -7.57 -16.07
CA ARG A 32 -24.25 -7.36 -14.84
C ARG A 32 -23.25 -6.25 -15.10
N PHE A 33 -23.21 -5.30 -14.17
CA PHE A 33 -22.15 -4.31 -14.11
C PHE A 33 -21.11 -4.83 -13.14
N GLU A 34 -19.89 -5.03 -13.63
CA GLU A 34 -18.76 -5.42 -12.83
C GLU A 34 -17.82 -4.24 -12.68
N ARG A 35 -17.43 -3.96 -11.44
CA ARG A 35 -16.51 -2.88 -11.15
C ARG A 35 -15.10 -3.45 -11.11
N ARG A 36 -14.27 -3.04 -12.05
CA ARG A 36 -12.85 -3.38 -12.09
C ARG A 36 -12.05 -2.27 -11.43
N VAL A 37 -11.34 -2.61 -10.36
CA VAL A 37 -10.46 -1.68 -9.64
C VAL A 37 -9.02 -2.11 -9.86
N THR A 38 -8.22 -1.20 -10.40
CA THR A 38 -6.78 -1.40 -10.61
C THR A 38 -6.05 -0.49 -9.64
N ILE A 39 -5.17 -1.07 -8.83
CA ILE A 39 -4.37 -0.31 -7.87
C ILE A 39 -2.90 -0.60 -8.12
N TYR A 40 -2.15 0.47 -8.29
CA TYR A 40 -0.70 0.45 -8.33
C TYR A 40 -0.17 1.27 -7.16
N ALA A 41 0.74 0.70 -6.39
CA ALA A 41 1.54 1.46 -5.44
C ALA A 41 3.00 1.10 -5.71
N GLY A 42 3.85 2.11 -5.88
CA GLY A 42 5.26 1.95 -6.19
C GLY A 42 6.11 2.81 -5.26
N PHE A 43 7.23 2.26 -4.81
CA PHE A 43 8.27 2.99 -4.10
C PHE A 43 9.51 2.97 -5.01
N TRP A 44 9.68 4.02 -5.80
CA TRP A 44 10.59 4.05 -6.95
C TRP A 44 10.36 2.82 -7.86
N ASN A 45 11.39 1.98 -8.03
CA ASN A 45 11.34 0.77 -8.85
C ASN A 45 10.85 -0.47 -8.07
N PHE A 46 10.25 -0.29 -6.89
CA PHE A 46 9.67 -1.35 -6.08
C PHE A 46 8.14 -1.38 -6.20
N PRO A 47 7.56 -2.20 -7.11
CA PRO A 47 6.12 -2.28 -7.28
C PRO A 47 5.47 -3.13 -6.19
N VAL A 48 4.46 -2.56 -5.52
CA VAL A 48 3.52 -3.24 -4.64
C VAL A 48 2.32 -3.64 -5.51
N ARG A 49 2.26 -4.92 -5.87
CA ARG A 49 1.36 -5.47 -6.91
C ARG A 49 -0.09 -5.62 -6.44
N GLY A 50 -0.70 -4.55 -5.92
CA GLY A 50 -2.13 -4.50 -5.59
C GLY A 50 -2.62 -5.53 -4.55
N ASN A 51 -1.75 -6.34 -3.96
CA ASN A 51 -2.10 -7.33 -2.95
C ASN A 51 -2.54 -6.57 -1.69
N MET A 52 -3.80 -6.79 -1.28
CA MET A 52 -4.39 -6.19 -0.09
C MET A 52 -3.53 -6.42 1.16
N GLN A 53 -2.80 -7.54 1.23
CA GLN A 53 -1.89 -7.84 2.33
C GLN A 53 -0.74 -6.83 2.44
N GLU A 54 -0.07 -6.51 1.32
CA GLU A 54 1.10 -5.61 1.33
C GLU A 54 0.68 -4.17 1.54
N LEU A 55 -0.41 -3.75 0.90
CA LEU A 55 -1.00 -2.43 1.16
C LEU A 55 -1.41 -2.28 2.63
N SER A 56 -2.00 -3.33 3.22
CA SER A 56 -2.35 -3.34 4.65
C SER A 56 -1.12 -3.33 5.55
N TYR A 57 -0.05 -4.02 5.17
CA TYR A 57 1.22 -4.01 5.90
C TYR A 57 1.86 -2.61 5.90
N ILE A 58 1.90 -1.96 4.73
CA ILE A 58 2.36 -0.58 4.59
C ILE A 58 1.50 0.32 5.47
N LYS A 59 0.17 0.25 5.33
CA LYS A 59 -0.77 1.05 6.13
C LYS A 59 -0.56 0.88 7.63
N ALA A 60 -0.41 -0.35 8.10
CA ALA A 60 -0.14 -0.64 9.50
C ALA A 60 1.18 -0.03 9.98
N SER A 61 2.22 -0.07 9.14
CA SER A 61 3.53 0.53 9.44
C SER A 61 3.44 2.07 9.56
N LEU A 62 2.73 2.72 8.63
CA LEU A 62 2.49 4.17 8.67
C LEU A 62 1.65 4.57 9.88
N THR A 63 0.56 3.84 10.14
CA THR A 63 -0.32 4.08 11.30
C THR A 63 0.43 3.90 12.61
N TYR A 64 1.27 2.87 12.73
CA TYR A 64 2.08 2.64 13.92
C TYR A 64 3.07 3.79 14.17
N PHE A 65 3.72 4.30 13.11
CA PHE A 65 4.56 5.50 13.22
C PHE A 65 3.74 6.71 13.70
N MET A 66 2.57 6.97 13.11
CA MET A 66 1.74 8.13 13.50
C MET A 66 1.24 8.05 14.95
N GLN A 67 0.76 6.88 15.38
CA GLN A 67 0.22 6.69 16.73
C GLN A 67 1.32 6.64 17.80
N GLY A 68 2.43 5.96 17.50
CA GLY A 68 3.52 5.76 18.45
C GLY A 68 4.35 7.02 18.69
N TYR A 69 4.49 7.89 17.68
CA TYR A 69 5.56 8.88 17.67
C TYR A 69 5.02 10.30 17.65
N TRP A 70 4.17 10.63 16.67
CA TRP A 70 3.70 12.00 16.52
C TRP A 70 2.91 12.48 17.75
N ARG A 71 2.08 11.61 18.33
CA ARG A 71 1.27 11.94 19.52
C ARG A 71 2.02 11.85 20.85
N ARG A 72 3.14 11.13 20.94
CA ARG A 72 3.86 10.85 22.20
C ARG A 72 5.19 11.58 22.37
N SER A 73 5.65 12.31 21.34
CA SER A 73 6.94 13.02 21.31
C SER A 73 7.14 14.10 22.40
N GLY A 74 6.15 14.34 23.28
CA GLY A 74 6.21 15.37 24.30
C GLY A 74 6.59 14.92 25.72
N LYS A 75 6.62 13.61 26.04
CA LYS A 75 6.73 13.19 27.47
C LYS A 75 7.93 12.34 27.83
N ASP A 76 8.42 11.48 26.96
CA ASP A 76 9.62 10.69 27.21
C ASP A 76 10.39 10.60 25.91
N GLY A 77 11.68 10.97 25.92
CA GLY A 77 12.61 10.86 24.79
C GLY A 77 12.93 9.40 24.42
N GLY A 78 11.93 8.52 24.45
CA GLY A 78 12.03 7.11 24.17
C GLY A 78 12.49 6.91 22.73
N ARG A 79 13.64 6.24 22.60
CA ARG A 79 14.16 5.71 21.34
C ARG A 79 13.21 4.59 20.92
N ILE A 80 12.64 4.68 19.73
CA ILE A 80 11.67 3.67 19.27
C ILE A 80 12.29 2.86 18.14
N ASP A 81 12.04 1.56 18.20
CA ASP A 81 12.51 0.56 17.26
C ASP A 81 11.37 0.18 16.31
N LEU A 82 11.08 1.04 15.34
CA LEU A 82 10.32 0.63 14.16
C LEU A 82 11.31 0.32 13.05
N VAL A 83 11.44 -0.96 12.75
CA VAL A 83 12.10 -1.47 11.55
C VAL A 83 11.16 -2.50 10.93
N LYS A 84 10.56 -2.15 9.80
CA LYS A 84 9.69 -3.03 9.01
C LYS A 84 10.26 -3.17 7.62
N LYS A 85 10.10 -4.34 7.02
CA LYS A 85 10.66 -4.64 5.70
C LYS A 85 9.72 -5.49 4.86
N ILE A 86 9.71 -5.23 3.57
CA ILE A 86 9.07 -6.07 2.55
C ILE A 86 10.20 -6.56 1.64
N GLU A 87 10.39 -7.87 1.59
CA GLU A 87 11.44 -8.50 0.79
C GLU A 87 10.87 -9.11 -0.48
N ARG A 88 11.60 -8.95 -1.57
CA ARG A 88 11.36 -9.64 -2.84
C ARG A 88 12.62 -10.43 -3.18
N ASN A 89 12.58 -11.70 -2.84
CA ASN A 89 13.55 -12.68 -3.28
C ASN A 89 12.91 -13.43 -4.46
N SER A 90 13.38 -13.16 -5.67
CA SER A 90 13.05 -13.96 -6.84
C SER A 90 14.32 -14.67 -7.28
N GLU A 91 14.22 -15.92 -7.73
CA GLU A 91 15.37 -16.69 -8.20
C GLU A 91 16.05 -16.09 -9.44
N CYS A 92 15.37 -15.17 -10.14
CA CYS A 92 15.83 -14.53 -11.38
C CYS A 92 15.94 -12.99 -11.32
N GLU A 93 15.53 -12.34 -10.24
CA GLU A 93 15.63 -10.87 -10.10
C GLU A 93 16.54 -10.52 -8.92
N ASP A 94 17.17 -9.34 -9.01
CA ASP A 94 17.94 -8.77 -7.91
C ASP A 94 17.14 -8.76 -6.61
N ASN A 95 17.79 -9.08 -5.49
CA ASN A 95 17.14 -9.03 -4.19
C ASN A 95 16.81 -7.57 -3.87
N ARG A 96 15.52 -7.27 -3.73
CA ARG A 96 15.03 -5.94 -3.37
C ARG A 96 14.33 -5.97 -2.02
N ILE A 97 14.70 -5.05 -1.15
CA ILE A 97 14.10 -4.89 0.18
C ILE A 97 13.65 -3.46 0.36
N LEU A 98 12.36 -3.28 0.66
CA LEU A 98 11.79 -1.99 1.02
C LEU A 98 11.68 -1.89 2.55
N TYR A 99 12.37 -0.94 3.14
CA TYR A 99 12.38 -0.71 4.58
C TYR A 99 11.54 0.51 4.98
N PHE A 100 10.93 0.41 6.16
CA PHE A 100 10.27 1.49 6.88
C PHE A 100 10.91 1.58 8.27
N VAL A 101 11.65 2.65 8.52
CA VAL A 101 12.45 2.83 9.73
C VAL A 101 12.12 4.14 10.41
N ALA A 102 11.75 4.12 11.68
CA ALA A 102 11.62 5.35 12.43
C ALA A 102 13.00 5.90 12.80
N ARG A 103 13.23 7.18 12.52
CA ARG A 103 14.46 7.89 12.83
C ARG A 103 14.13 9.17 13.59
N GLN A 104 15.00 9.53 14.53
CA GLN A 104 14.95 10.83 15.17
C GLN A 104 16.19 11.64 14.77
N LYS A 105 15.97 12.85 14.23
CA LYS A 105 17.04 13.78 13.87
C LYS A 105 16.68 15.17 14.40
N ASN A 106 17.59 15.82 15.12
CA ASN A 106 17.39 17.15 15.70
C ASN A 106 16.09 17.26 16.54
N LYS A 107 15.82 16.24 17.37
CA LYS A 107 14.58 16.12 18.19
C LYS A 107 13.28 16.01 17.40
N ARG A 108 13.32 15.90 16.06
CA ARG A 108 12.17 15.63 15.21
C ARG A 108 12.17 14.18 14.77
N ASN A 109 10.98 13.59 14.66
CA ASN A 109 10.81 12.22 14.22
C ASN A 109 10.47 12.19 12.74
N PHE A 110 11.10 11.27 12.02
CA PHE A 110 10.93 11.04 10.60
C PHE A 110 10.71 9.55 10.36
N LEU A 111 9.89 9.21 9.39
CA LEU A 111 9.84 7.88 8.83
C LEU A 111 10.81 7.83 7.64
N GLN A 112 11.91 7.10 7.81
CA GLN A 112 12.79 6.77 6.71
C GLN A 112 12.17 5.62 5.92
N ILE A 113 11.97 5.83 4.62
CA ILE A 113 11.64 4.76 3.68
C ILE A 113 12.86 4.59 2.79
N CYS A 114 13.38 3.38 2.66
CA CYS A 114 14.53 3.13 1.80
C CYS A 114 14.42 1.81 1.04
N LEU A 115 14.89 1.83 -0.19
CA LEU A 115 15.00 0.68 -1.07
C LEU A 115 16.46 0.21 -1.05
N GLU A 116 16.65 -1.04 -0.67
CA GLU A 116 17.91 -1.75 -0.78
C GLU A 116 17.85 -2.72 -1.95
N GLU A 117 18.85 -2.66 -2.82
CA GLU A 117 19.02 -3.58 -3.95
C GLU A 117 20.40 -4.21 -3.83
N ASN A 118 20.46 -5.54 -3.79
CA ASN A 118 21.72 -6.30 -3.66
C ASN A 118 22.61 -5.84 -2.49
N GLY A 119 22.00 -5.51 -1.34
CA GLY A 119 22.72 -5.07 -0.14
C GLY A 119 23.15 -3.60 -0.13
N VAL A 120 22.79 -2.83 -1.16
CA VAL A 120 23.09 -1.39 -1.25
C VAL A 120 21.80 -0.59 -1.24
N ILE A 121 21.72 0.44 -0.40
CA ILE A 121 20.60 1.37 -0.41
C ILE A 121 20.68 2.23 -1.68
N THR A 122 19.76 2.02 -2.62
CA THR A 122 19.72 2.75 -3.90
C THR A 122 18.86 4.00 -3.82
N ASN A 123 17.79 3.97 -3.02
CA ASN A 123 16.93 5.12 -2.80
C ASN A 123 16.52 5.26 -1.34
N GLN A 124 16.33 6.50 -0.88
CA GLN A 124 15.78 6.77 0.45
C GLN A 124 15.07 8.12 0.50
N VAL A 125 14.06 8.20 1.34
CA VAL A 125 13.34 9.44 1.69
C VAL A 125 13.08 9.50 3.19
N TYR A 126 13.04 10.70 3.75
CA TYR A 126 12.69 10.95 5.14
C TYR A 126 11.39 11.76 5.18
N LEU A 127 10.30 11.10 5.56
CA LEU A 127 8.99 11.72 5.65
C LEU A 127 8.74 12.25 7.05
N ASP A 128 8.24 13.48 7.15
CA ASP A 128 7.74 14.05 8.39
C ASP A 128 6.32 13.54 8.73
N GLY A 129 5.75 13.99 9.86
CA GLY A 129 4.43 13.53 10.29
C GLY A 129 3.29 13.87 9.33
N GLN A 130 3.37 15.01 8.62
CA GLN A 130 2.35 15.40 7.65
C GLN A 130 2.45 14.54 6.39
N GLU A 131 3.66 14.33 5.89
CA GLU A 131 3.94 13.50 4.72
C GLU A 131 3.53 12.03 4.95
N VAL A 132 3.84 11.49 6.13
CA VAL A 132 3.39 10.14 6.51
C VAL A 132 1.87 10.05 6.59
N LEU A 133 1.20 11.08 7.11
CA LEU A 133 -0.27 11.13 7.16
C LEU A 133 -0.88 11.16 5.75
N MET A 134 -0.30 11.95 4.84
CA MET A 134 -0.74 12.02 3.44
C MET A 134 -0.64 10.65 2.76
N LEU A 135 0.50 9.97 2.94
CA LEU A 135 0.70 8.63 2.40
C LEU A 135 -0.27 7.60 3.02
N ASP A 136 -0.50 7.66 4.35
CA ASP A 136 -1.46 6.76 5.04
C ASP A 136 -2.90 6.94 4.52
N LEU A 137 -3.29 8.19 4.24
CA LEU A 137 -4.59 8.51 3.65
C LEU A 137 -4.71 7.99 2.22
N ALA A 138 -3.67 8.17 1.39
CA ALA A 138 -3.65 7.67 0.02
C ALA A 138 -3.76 6.14 -0.03
N ILE A 139 -2.96 5.42 0.76
CA ILE A 139 -3.03 3.95 0.88
C ILE A 139 -4.37 3.51 1.47
N GLY A 140 -4.91 4.24 2.46
CA GLY A 140 -6.21 3.95 3.05
C GLY A 140 -7.35 4.02 2.03
N LYS A 141 -7.34 5.06 1.17
CA LYS A 141 -8.29 5.18 0.06
C LYS A 141 -8.13 4.05 -0.94
N ALA A 142 -6.89 3.67 -1.29
CA ALA A 142 -6.62 2.53 -2.16
C ALA A 142 -7.24 1.24 -1.60
N ILE A 143 -6.95 0.89 -0.34
CA ILE A 143 -7.49 -0.31 0.30
C ILE A 143 -9.02 -0.30 0.36
N HIS A 144 -9.65 0.84 0.67
CA HIS A 144 -11.11 0.94 0.72
C HIS A 144 -11.76 0.62 -0.64
N LEU A 145 -11.07 0.92 -1.75
CA LEU A 145 -11.58 0.66 -3.10
C LEU A 145 -11.39 -0.80 -3.53
N LEU A 146 -10.52 -1.57 -2.86
CA LEU A 146 -10.40 -3.03 -3.01
C LEU A 146 -11.51 -3.81 -2.28
N THR A 147 -12.69 -3.21 -2.09
CA THR A 147 -13.81 -3.78 -1.32
C THR A 147 -13.94 -5.28 -1.63
N PRO A 148 -13.97 -6.18 -0.63
CA PRO A 148 -14.11 -7.60 -0.88
C PRO A 148 -15.36 -7.79 -1.74
N THR A 149 -15.19 -8.32 -2.94
CA THR A 149 -16.30 -8.86 -3.72
C THR A 149 -16.99 -9.82 -2.77
N SER A 150 -18.21 -9.48 -2.34
CA SER A 150 -19.04 -10.40 -1.59
C SER A 150 -19.11 -11.66 -2.44
N GLY A 151 -18.40 -12.70 -1.99
CA GLY A 151 -18.42 -13.98 -2.66
C GLY A 151 -19.86 -14.44 -2.69
N GLN A 152 -20.54 -14.24 -3.81
CA GLN A 152 -21.49 -15.23 -4.26
C GLN A 152 -20.63 -16.47 -4.46
N ARG A 153 -20.62 -17.32 -3.43
CA ARG A 153 -20.44 -18.75 -3.61
C ARG A 153 -21.43 -19.12 -4.71
N ASP A 154 -20.94 -19.28 -5.93
CA ASP A 154 -21.66 -20.08 -6.90
C ASP A 154 -21.74 -21.47 -6.28
N SER A 155 -22.92 -21.79 -5.77
CA SER A 155 -23.35 -23.16 -5.57
C SER A 155 -23.42 -23.82 -6.95
N GLY A 156 -22.26 -24.18 -7.49
CA GLY A 156 -22.10 -25.03 -8.65
C GLY A 156 -22.03 -26.47 -8.18
N TYR A 157 -23.18 -27.15 -8.23
CA TYR A 157 -23.31 -28.58 -8.05
C TYR A 157 -22.48 -29.31 -9.13
N TYR A 158 -21.76 -30.36 -8.70
CA TYR A 158 -21.35 -31.46 -9.57
C TYR A 158 -22.56 -32.25 -10.05
#